data_AF-A0A934CRW8-F1
#
_entry.id   AF-A0A934CRW8-F1
#
_cell.length_a   1.000
_cell.length_b   1.000
_cell.length_c   1.000
_cell.angle_alpha   90.00
_cell.angle_beta   90.00
_cell.angle_gamma   90.00
#
_symmetry.space_group_name_H-M   'P 1'
#
loop_
_entity.id
_entity.type
_entity.pdbx_description
1 polymer ?
#
loop_
_entity_poly.entity_id
_entity_poly.type
_entity_poly.pdbx_seq_one_letter_code
_entity_poly.pdbx_strand_id
1 'polypeptide(L)'
;MTRECQNCKVSFEITADDMRFYDRIKVPPPTWCPECRMMRRFSWRNERSLYRSKCAFSGKDIITGFAPDSGLVVYDRDTWWSDKWDPFASGNEYNFSKPFFAQFYELMRKTPLPAVFNARTINSDYAQHTGDFKNGYLVSASWGGENVSYASRVHESKDSLDVFFIVKSELCYETIDANKSYQAFFSQNIDNCVDSAFLFECRGCSNCFG
;
A
#
# COMPACT_ATOMS: atom_id res chain seq x y z
N MET A 1 -18.23 -11.43 26.98
CA MET A 1 -19.56 -11.58 26.35
C MET A 1 -19.36 -12.15 24.96
N THR A 2 -20.00 -13.28 24.64
CA THR A 2 -19.98 -13.84 23.28
C THR A 2 -21.03 -13.15 22.43
N ARG A 3 -20.68 -12.76 21.20
CA ARG A 3 -21.58 -12.17 20.21
C ARG A 3 -21.47 -12.90 18.88
N GLU A 4 -22.55 -12.90 18.12
CA GLU A 4 -22.56 -13.40 16.75
C GLU A 4 -22.15 -12.29 15.76
N CYS A 5 -21.22 -12.58 14.86
CA CYS A 5 -20.78 -11.64 13.83
C CYS A 5 -21.92 -11.38 12.83
N GLN A 6 -22.30 -10.12 12.62
CA GLN A 6 -23.35 -9.76 11.66
C GLN A 6 -23.04 -10.21 10.22
N ASN A 7 -21.77 -10.34 9.84
CA ASN A 7 -21.34 -10.70 8.49
C ASN A 7 -21.25 -12.22 8.29
N CYS A 8 -20.28 -12.87 8.94
CA CYS A 8 -19.98 -14.29 8.73
C CYS A 8 -20.76 -15.23 9.65
N LYS A 9 -21.57 -14.70 10.57
CA LYS A 9 -22.37 -15.47 11.55
C LYS A 9 -21.56 -16.32 12.54
N VAL A 10 -20.24 -16.16 12.55
CA VAL A 10 -19.35 -16.81 13.52
C VAL A 10 -19.39 -16.07 14.86
N SER A 11 -19.43 -16.83 15.96
CA SER A 11 -19.35 -16.29 17.32
C SER A 11 -17.96 -15.76 17.63
N PHE A 12 -17.88 -14.60 18.28
CA PHE A 12 -16.64 -14.00 18.75
C PHE A 12 -16.81 -13.41 20.15
N GLU A 13 -15.72 -13.37 20.90
CA GLU A 13 -15.71 -12.84 22.26
C GLU A 13 -15.41 -11.34 22.28
N ILE A 14 -16.10 -10.63 23.18
CA ILE A 14 -15.75 -9.28 23.63
C ILE A 14 -15.48 -9.38 25.14
N THR A 15 -14.22 -9.19 25.53
CA THR A 15 -13.80 -9.33 26.93
C THR A 15 -14.32 -8.17 27.79
N ALA A 16 -14.22 -8.30 29.12
CA ALA A 16 -14.56 -7.20 30.01
C ALA A 16 -13.63 -5.99 29.81
N ASP A 17 -12.36 -6.22 29.48
CA ASP A 17 -11.39 -5.16 29.15
C ASP A 17 -11.74 -4.44 27.84
N ASP A 18 -12.16 -5.18 26.82
CA ASP A 18 -12.66 -4.57 25.58
C ASP A 18 -13.85 -3.64 25.85
N MET A 19 -14.81 -4.09 26.68
CA MET A 19 -15.97 -3.29 27.05
C MET A 19 -15.57 -2.02 27.80
N ARG A 20 -14.64 -2.12 28.77
CA ARG A 20 -14.08 -0.97 29.48
C ARG A 20 -13.39 0.00 28.51
N PHE A 21 -12.67 -0.52 27.52
CA PHE A 21 -12.01 0.30 26.51
C PHE A 21 -13.01 1.07 25.65
N TYR A 22 -14.04 0.40 25.11
CA TYR A 22 -15.06 1.04 24.27
C TYR A 22 -15.87 2.11 25.02
N ASP A 23 -16.21 1.85 26.29
CA ASP A 23 -16.87 2.83 27.17
C ASP A 23 -15.99 4.07 27.40
N ARG A 24 -14.70 3.87 27.70
CA ARG A 24 -13.73 4.94 27.89
C ARG A 24 -13.59 5.87 26.68
N ILE A 25 -13.59 5.32 25.46
CA ILE A 25 -13.50 6.11 24.23
C ILE A 25 -14.88 6.53 23.68
N LYS A 26 -15.97 6.21 24.40
CA LYS A 26 -17.35 6.57 24.08
C LYS A 26 -17.83 6.09 22.71
N VAL A 27 -17.53 4.83 22.37
CA VAL A 27 -18.00 4.19 21.13
C VAL A 27 -18.72 2.86 21.42
N PRO A 28 -19.64 2.43 20.56
CA PRO A 28 -20.30 1.14 20.75
C PRO A 28 -19.35 -0.04 20.54
N PRO A 29 -19.57 -1.17 21.25
CA PRO A 29 -18.82 -2.39 21.02
C PRO A 29 -19.09 -2.95 19.61
N PRO A 30 -18.12 -3.69 19.04
CA PRO A 30 -18.21 -4.19 17.68
C PRO A 30 -19.39 -5.14 17.48
N THR A 31 -19.98 -5.08 16.29
CA THR A 31 -21.00 -6.00 15.80
C THR A 31 -20.45 -7.03 14.82
N TRP A 32 -19.17 -6.90 14.46
CA TRP A 32 -18.45 -7.74 13.49
C TRP A 32 -17.22 -8.33 14.17
N CYS A 33 -16.89 -9.59 13.87
CA CYS A 33 -15.70 -10.25 14.41
C CYS A 33 -14.41 -9.55 13.96
N PRO A 34 -13.26 -9.78 14.65
CA PRO A 34 -11.98 -9.17 14.29
C PRO A 34 -11.60 -9.32 12.82
N GLU A 35 -11.78 -10.50 12.23
CA GLU A 35 -11.43 -10.83 10.84
C GLU A 35 -12.31 -10.06 9.86
N CYS A 36 -13.62 -10.01 10.08
CA CYS A 36 -14.54 -9.26 9.22
C CYS A 36 -14.28 -7.75 9.28
N ARG A 37 -13.89 -7.23 10.45
CA ARG A 37 -13.44 -5.84 10.58
C ARG A 37 -12.11 -5.62 9.85
N MET A 38 -11.21 -6.59 9.88
CA MET A 38 -9.94 -6.55 9.16
C MET A 38 -10.15 -6.52 7.65
N MET A 39 -11.00 -7.40 7.11
CA MET A 39 -11.36 -7.40 5.69
C MET A 39 -11.93 -6.05 5.24
N ARG A 40 -12.81 -5.42 6.04
CA ARG A 40 -13.32 -4.06 5.77
C ARG A 40 -12.24 -2.98 5.78
N ARG A 41 -11.23 -3.10 6.65
CA ARG A 41 -10.09 -2.16 6.65
C ARG A 41 -9.23 -2.32 5.41
N PHE A 42 -9.02 -3.56 4.97
CA PHE A 42 -8.18 -3.86 3.81
C PHE A 42 -8.91 -3.78 2.47
N SER A 43 -10.25 -3.72 2.43
CA SER A 43 -11.00 -3.62 1.18
C SER A 43 -10.64 -2.38 0.35
N TRP A 44 -10.11 -1.34 0.98
CA TRP A 44 -9.69 -0.09 0.34
C TRP A 44 -8.17 0.02 0.16
N ARG A 45 -7.42 -1.00 0.57
CA ARG A 45 -5.96 -1.05 0.50
C ARG A 45 -5.56 -2.31 -0.25
N ASN A 46 -5.41 -2.15 -1.56
CA ASN A 46 -4.88 -3.18 -2.42
C ASN A 46 -3.39 -2.92 -2.63
N GLU A 47 -2.52 -3.86 -2.26
CA GLU A 47 -1.08 -3.69 -2.41
C GLU A 47 -0.50 -4.56 -3.54
N ARG A 48 -1.27 -5.52 -4.06
CA ARG A 48 -0.69 -6.65 -4.83
C ARG A 48 -1.46 -7.01 -6.09
N SER A 49 -2.74 -6.67 -6.19
CA SER A 49 -3.55 -7.01 -7.36
C SER A 49 -3.59 -5.82 -8.32
N LEU A 50 -2.79 -5.88 -9.37
CA LEU A 50 -2.75 -4.86 -10.41
C LEU A 50 -3.45 -5.36 -11.68
N TYR A 51 -4.19 -4.48 -12.32
CA TYR A 51 -4.97 -4.76 -13.52
C TYR A 51 -4.62 -3.76 -14.62
N ARG A 52 -4.72 -4.19 -15.88
CA ARG A 52 -4.70 -3.26 -17.02
C ARG A 52 -6.08 -2.61 -17.17
N SER A 53 -6.10 -1.31 -17.41
CA SER A 53 -7.32 -0.55 -17.67
C SER A 53 -7.02 0.62 -18.61
N LYS A 54 -8.03 1.45 -18.88
CA LYS A 54 -7.87 2.72 -19.60
C LYS A 54 -8.17 3.88 -18.66
N CYS A 55 -7.36 4.93 -18.74
CA CYS A 55 -7.63 6.18 -18.04
C CYS A 55 -8.95 6.76 -18.57
N ALA A 56 -9.90 7.03 -17.67
CA ALA A 56 -11.21 7.54 -18.05
C ALA A 56 -11.17 8.98 -18.59
N PHE A 57 -10.11 9.74 -18.31
CA PHE A 57 -9.92 11.09 -18.84
C PHE A 57 -9.22 11.08 -20.20
N SER A 58 -8.06 10.43 -20.28
CA SER A 58 -7.17 10.51 -21.45
C SER A 58 -7.29 9.34 -22.43
N GLY A 59 -7.95 8.24 -22.04
CA GLY A 59 -8.07 7.01 -22.83
C GLY A 59 -6.78 6.16 -22.91
N LYS A 60 -5.68 6.63 -22.31
CA LYS A 60 -4.39 5.93 -22.27
C LYS A 60 -4.50 4.59 -21.53
N ASP A 61 -3.71 3.61 -21.97
CA ASP A 61 -3.58 2.35 -21.24
C ASP A 61 -2.81 2.61 -19.93
N ILE A 62 -3.32 2.05 -18.84
CA ILE A 62 -2.82 2.26 -17.48
C ILE A 62 -2.82 0.97 -16.68
N ILE A 63 -2.07 0.98 -15.59
CA ILE A 63 -2.14 -0.01 -14.52
C ILE A 63 -2.95 0.57 -13.37
N THR A 64 -3.82 -0.26 -12.78
CA THR A 64 -4.70 0.15 -11.68
C THR A 64 -4.80 -0.92 -10.60
N GLY A 65 -4.99 -0.48 -9.35
CA GLY A 65 -5.33 -1.35 -8.22
C GLY A 65 -6.80 -1.76 -8.17
N PHE A 66 -7.62 -1.35 -9.14
CA PHE A 66 -9.05 -1.65 -9.18
C PHE A 66 -9.36 -2.70 -10.23
N ALA A 67 -10.17 -3.69 -9.86
CA ALA A 67 -10.58 -4.75 -10.80
C ALA A 67 -11.40 -4.16 -11.97
N PRO A 68 -11.31 -4.72 -13.20
CA PRO A 68 -12.00 -4.20 -14.37
C PRO A 68 -13.53 -4.15 -14.24
N ASP A 69 -14.12 -5.05 -13.43
CA ASP A 69 -15.55 -5.16 -13.16
C ASP A 69 -16.02 -4.27 -12.00
N SER A 70 -15.12 -3.55 -11.32
CA SER A 70 -15.47 -2.64 -10.23
C SER A 70 -16.40 -1.50 -10.69
N GLY A 71 -16.30 -1.11 -11.96
CA GLY A 71 -17.02 0.01 -12.55
C GLY A 71 -16.70 1.36 -11.91
N LEU A 72 -15.50 1.49 -11.35
CA LEU A 72 -14.94 2.74 -10.83
C LEU A 72 -14.30 3.54 -11.96
N VAL A 73 -14.42 4.86 -11.89
CA VAL A 73 -13.74 5.79 -12.79
C VAL A 73 -12.32 6.00 -12.28
N VAL A 74 -11.30 5.72 -13.11
CA VAL A 74 -9.89 5.82 -12.71
C VAL A 74 -9.11 6.73 -13.65
N TYR A 75 -8.27 7.59 -13.08
CA TYR A 75 -7.37 8.48 -13.82
C TYR A 75 -5.92 8.03 -13.66
N ASP A 76 -5.15 8.18 -14.74
CA ASP A 76 -3.70 8.03 -14.67
C ASP A 76 -3.08 9.04 -13.69
N ARG A 77 -1.89 8.73 -13.18
CA ARG A 77 -1.18 9.56 -12.19
C ARG A 77 -1.06 11.02 -12.63
N ASP A 78 -0.62 11.24 -13.86
CA ASP A 78 -0.31 12.59 -14.35
C ASP A 78 -1.57 13.41 -14.51
N THR A 79 -2.67 12.79 -14.94
CA THR A 79 -4.00 13.42 -14.95
C THR A 79 -4.46 13.71 -13.53
N TRP A 80 -4.42 12.73 -12.62
CA TRP A 80 -4.91 12.86 -11.25
C TRP A 80 -4.24 14.03 -10.50
N TRP A 81 -2.93 14.19 -10.64
CA TRP A 81 -2.15 15.26 -10.00
C TRP A 81 -2.05 16.55 -10.82
N SER A 82 -2.78 16.66 -11.94
CA SER A 82 -2.82 17.89 -12.74
C SER A 82 -4.07 18.72 -12.47
N ASP A 83 -4.02 20.00 -12.86
CA ASP A 83 -5.17 20.91 -12.81
C ASP A 83 -6.14 20.72 -13.99
N LYS A 84 -6.07 19.59 -14.72
CA LYS A 84 -6.87 19.35 -15.94
C LYS A 84 -8.31 18.90 -15.69
N TRP A 85 -8.65 18.58 -14.45
CA TRP A 85 -9.96 18.08 -14.06
C TRP A 85 -10.41 18.76 -12.76
N ASP A 86 -11.71 18.91 -12.59
CA ASP A 86 -12.29 19.55 -11.41
C ASP A 86 -12.72 18.50 -10.37
N PRO A 87 -12.12 18.48 -9.16
CA PRO A 87 -12.51 17.58 -8.08
C PRO A 87 -13.96 17.72 -7.61
N PHE A 88 -14.59 18.88 -7.85
CA PHE A 88 -15.97 19.15 -7.44
C PHE A 88 -17.00 18.85 -8.54
N ALA A 89 -16.57 18.55 -9.76
CA ALA A 89 -17.48 18.26 -10.88
C ALA A 89 -18.38 17.04 -10.63
N SER A 90 -17.93 16.09 -9.80
CA SER A 90 -18.73 14.94 -9.38
C SER A 90 -19.59 15.23 -8.13
N GLY A 91 -19.66 16.46 -7.64
CA GLY A 91 -20.54 16.84 -6.53
C GLY A 91 -22.03 16.56 -6.81
N ASN A 92 -22.82 16.41 -5.77
CA ASN A 92 -24.28 16.34 -5.81
C ASN A 92 -24.84 17.05 -4.56
N GLU A 93 -26.00 17.66 -4.67
CA GLU A 93 -26.77 18.06 -3.49
C GLU A 93 -27.25 16.82 -2.73
N TYR A 94 -27.28 16.92 -1.39
CA TYR A 94 -27.71 15.81 -0.55
C TYR A 94 -29.24 15.67 -0.55
N ASN A 95 -29.73 14.48 -0.86
CA ASN A 95 -31.15 14.16 -0.85
C ASN A 95 -31.53 13.43 0.45
N PHE A 96 -32.24 14.12 1.35
CA PHE A 96 -32.68 13.56 2.64
C PHE A 96 -33.71 12.42 2.52
N SER A 97 -34.33 12.22 1.36
CA SER A 97 -35.25 11.11 1.10
C SER A 97 -34.55 9.80 0.71
N LYS A 98 -33.23 9.83 0.45
CA LYS A 98 -32.45 8.63 0.10
C LYS A 98 -31.50 8.24 1.26
N PRO A 99 -31.26 6.94 1.52
CA PRO A 99 -30.24 6.52 2.48
C PRO A 99 -28.85 7.06 2.11
N PHE A 100 -28.08 7.49 3.11
CA PHE A 100 -26.74 8.05 2.91
C PHE A 100 -25.82 7.15 2.09
N PHE A 101 -25.72 5.86 2.44
CA PHE A 101 -24.80 4.93 1.76
C PHE A 101 -25.17 4.67 0.30
N ALA A 102 -26.44 4.79 -0.08
CA ALA A 102 -26.84 4.67 -1.48
C ALA A 102 -26.34 5.88 -2.30
N GLN A 103 -26.53 7.09 -1.77
CA GLN A 103 -26.03 8.31 -2.39
C GLN A 103 -24.50 8.36 -2.42
N PHE A 104 -23.85 7.90 -1.36
CA PHE A 104 -22.40 7.79 -1.27
C PHE A 104 -21.86 6.77 -2.29
N TYR A 105 -22.52 5.64 -2.47
CA TYR A 105 -22.15 4.66 -3.49
C TYR A 105 -22.27 5.23 -4.91
N GLU A 106 -23.37 5.93 -5.21
CA GLU A 106 -23.54 6.65 -6.48
C GLU A 106 -22.41 7.67 -6.70
N LEU A 107 -22.09 8.47 -5.68
CA LEU A 107 -21.01 9.47 -5.71
C LEU A 107 -19.64 8.83 -5.96
N MET A 108 -19.31 7.75 -5.24
CA MET A 108 -18.04 7.04 -5.36
C MET A 108 -17.83 6.45 -6.76
N ARG A 109 -18.89 6.03 -7.45
CA ARG A 109 -18.78 5.46 -8.81
C ARG A 109 -18.53 6.49 -9.88
N LYS A 110 -19.01 7.73 -9.70
CA LYS A 110 -18.81 8.81 -10.67
C LYS A 110 -17.58 9.68 -10.37
N THR A 111 -17.11 9.67 -9.12
CA THR A 111 -15.93 10.43 -8.72
C THR A 111 -14.68 9.69 -9.16
N PRO A 112 -13.78 10.32 -9.94
CA PRO A 112 -12.53 9.70 -10.33
C PRO A 112 -11.67 9.30 -9.13
N LEU A 113 -10.92 8.22 -9.27
CA LEU A 113 -9.91 7.75 -8.33
C LEU A 113 -8.54 7.69 -9.01
N PRO A 114 -7.43 7.84 -8.28
CA PRO A 114 -6.11 7.59 -8.86
C PRO A 114 -5.98 6.10 -9.18
N ALA A 115 -5.54 5.77 -10.39
CA ALA A 115 -5.36 4.37 -10.82
C ALA A 115 -4.45 3.58 -9.86
N VAL A 116 -3.38 4.22 -9.42
CA VAL A 116 -2.51 3.76 -8.34
C VAL A 116 -2.28 4.90 -7.36
N PHE A 117 -2.25 4.59 -6.07
CA PHE A 117 -1.98 5.59 -5.04
C PHE A 117 -0.49 5.88 -4.98
N ASN A 118 0.01 6.82 -5.79
CA ASN A 118 1.39 7.27 -5.70
C ASN A 118 1.52 8.78 -5.89
N ALA A 119 2.62 9.35 -5.42
CA ALA A 119 2.93 10.78 -5.55
C ALA A 119 4.41 11.02 -5.83
N ARG A 120 4.73 12.02 -6.66
CA ARG A 120 6.12 12.41 -6.99
C ARG A 120 7.00 11.24 -7.44
N THR A 121 6.44 10.36 -8.25
CA THR A 121 7.14 9.22 -8.86
C THR A 121 7.55 9.51 -10.30
N ILE A 122 8.64 8.89 -10.78
CA ILE A 122 9.18 8.96 -12.14
C ILE A 122 9.46 7.54 -12.63
N ASN A 123 8.87 7.12 -13.76
CA ASN A 123 9.04 5.77 -14.33
C ASN A 123 8.71 4.64 -13.32
N SER A 124 7.56 4.75 -12.64
CA SER A 124 7.17 3.84 -11.55
C SER A 124 5.68 3.47 -11.61
N ASP A 125 5.17 3.17 -12.80
CA ASP A 125 3.73 3.00 -13.04
C ASP A 125 3.10 1.81 -12.30
N TYR A 126 3.94 0.88 -11.86
CA TYR A 126 3.57 -0.31 -11.09
C TYR A 126 3.73 -0.13 -9.57
N ALA A 127 4.09 1.07 -9.10
CA ALA A 127 4.29 1.35 -7.69
C ALA A 127 2.99 1.87 -7.05
N GLN A 128 2.52 1.18 -6.01
CA GLN A 128 1.24 1.45 -5.35
C GLN A 128 1.41 1.77 -3.86
N HIS A 129 0.65 2.74 -3.36
CA HIS A 129 0.83 3.27 -2.01
C HIS A 129 2.27 3.78 -1.79
N THR A 130 2.77 4.60 -2.72
CA THR A 130 4.15 5.11 -2.69
C THR A 130 4.32 6.62 -2.81
N GLY A 131 5.47 7.14 -2.40
CA GLY A 131 5.86 8.53 -2.60
C GLY A 131 7.35 8.67 -2.90
N ASP A 132 7.76 9.66 -3.70
CA ASP A 132 9.16 10.01 -3.95
C ASP A 132 10.03 8.86 -4.52
N PHE A 133 9.64 8.31 -5.67
CA PHE A 133 10.35 7.19 -6.31
C PHE A 133 10.81 7.48 -7.73
N LYS A 134 11.96 6.92 -8.11
CA LYS A 134 12.43 6.87 -9.50
C LYS A 134 12.77 5.44 -9.91
N ASN A 135 12.25 4.98 -11.05
CA ASN A 135 12.46 3.60 -11.53
C ASN A 135 12.03 2.54 -10.51
N GLY A 136 10.84 2.71 -9.90
CA GLY A 136 10.27 1.78 -8.94
C GLY A 136 9.34 0.77 -9.63
N TYR A 137 9.63 -0.51 -9.57
CA TYR A 137 8.83 -1.56 -10.20
C TYR A 137 8.17 -2.46 -9.14
N LEU A 138 6.84 -2.57 -9.17
CA LEU A 138 6.06 -3.40 -8.24
C LEU A 138 6.34 -3.13 -6.75
N VAL A 139 6.65 -1.87 -6.42
CA VAL A 139 6.87 -1.40 -5.05
C VAL A 139 5.54 -1.06 -4.39
N SER A 140 5.33 -1.56 -3.18
CA SER A 140 4.14 -1.28 -2.39
C SER A 140 4.47 -0.61 -1.04
N ALA A 141 3.57 0.24 -0.55
CA ALA A 141 3.60 0.77 0.83
C ALA A 141 4.96 1.35 1.29
N SER A 142 5.59 2.16 0.44
CA SER A 142 7.00 2.60 0.58
C SER A 142 7.19 4.07 0.22
N TRP A 143 8.25 4.71 0.70
CA TRP A 143 8.48 6.14 0.47
C TRP A 143 9.96 6.47 0.26
N GLY A 144 10.36 7.00 -0.89
CA GLY A 144 11.77 7.34 -1.14
C GLY A 144 12.57 6.16 -1.70
N GLY A 145 13.02 6.27 -2.95
CA GLY A 145 13.96 5.30 -3.53
C GLY A 145 14.23 5.49 -5.03
N GLU A 146 15.40 5.01 -5.47
CA GLU A 146 15.78 4.93 -6.88
C GLU A 146 16.18 3.48 -7.22
N ASN A 147 15.74 3.00 -8.39
CA ASN A 147 16.02 1.66 -8.93
C ASN A 147 15.62 0.52 -7.96
N VAL A 148 14.36 0.50 -7.54
CA VAL A 148 13.82 -0.50 -6.59
C VAL A 148 12.82 -1.40 -7.29
N SER A 149 12.99 -2.72 -7.16
CA SER A 149 12.01 -3.70 -7.61
C SER A 149 11.44 -4.51 -6.43
N TYR A 150 10.10 -4.60 -6.36
CA TYR A 150 9.25 -5.49 -5.54
C TYR A 150 9.11 -5.26 -4.01
N ALA A 151 9.00 -4.03 -3.50
CA ALA A 151 9.17 -3.73 -2.04
C ALA A 151 7.95 -3.69 -1.07
N SER A 152 8.19 -3.94 0.24
CA SER A 152 7.24 -3.90 1.37
C SER A 152 7.63 -3.03 2.60
N ARG A 153 8.75 -2.28 2.58
CA ARG A 153 8.86 -0.88 3.05
C ARG A 153 10.24 -0.31 2.72
N VAL A 154 10.34 0.94 2.25
CA VAL A 154 11.59 1.56 1.72
C VAL A 154 11.68 3.05 2.11
N HIS A 155 12.88 3.56 2.47
CA HIS A 155 13.23 4.96 2.74
C HIS A 155 14.55 5.50 2.08
N GLU A 156 15.38 4.68 1.40
CA GLU A 156 16.21 5.03 0.21
C GLU A 156 17.19 3.89 -0.21
N SER A 157 17.60 3.84 -1.50
CA SER A 157 18.10 2.68 -2.29
C SER A 157 19.12 3.07 -3.39
N LYS A 158 19.88 2.09 -3.95
CA LYS A 158 20.39 2.14 -5.35
C LYS A 158 20.60 0.82 -6.13
N ASP A 159 20.71 -0.39 -5.56
CA ASP A 159 20.62 -1.65 -6.35
C ASP A 159 20.11 -2.83 -5.51
N SER A 160 18.93 -3.39 -5.84
CA SER A 160 18.42 -4.65 -5.25
C SER A 160 17.32 -5.37 -6.05
N LEU A 161 17.22 -6.70 -5.87
CA LEU A 161 16.04 -7.53 -6.16
C LEU A 161 15.53 -8.26 -4.89
N ASP A 162 14.24 -8.04 -4.58
CA ASP A 162 13.28 -8.74 -3.69
C ASP A 162 13.44 -8.80 -2.12
N VAL A 163 13.62 -7.65 -1.43
CA VAL A 163 12.68 -7.07 -0.42
C VAL A 163 12.27 -7.73 0.93
N PHE A 164 12.30 -6.94 2.04
CA PHE A 164 11.20 -6.71 3.06
C PHE A 164 11.42 -5.49 4.03
N PHE A 165 12.64 -4.96 4.28
CA PHE A 165 12.86 -3.63 4.94
C PHE A 165 14.31 -3.08 4.71
N ILE A 166 14.68 -1.85 5.14
CA ILE A 166 15.44 -0.88 4.30
C ILE A 166 16.32 0.22 5.02
N VAL A 167 16.98 1.10 4.21
CA VAL A 167 17.59 2.48 4.37
C VAL A 167 19.11 2.60 4.10
N LYS A 168 19.51 2.27 2.86
CA LYS A 168 20.82 2.46 2.16
C LYS A 168 21.89 1.39 2.48
N SER A 169 22.57 0.67 1.55
CA SER A 169 23.27 1.16 0.34
C SER A 169 23.49 0.07 -0.76
N GLU A 170 24.39 0.40 -1.72
CA GLU A 170 24.31 0.25 -3.18
C GLU A 170 25.13 -0.95 -3.72
N LEU A 171 24.50 -2.14 -3.82
CA LEU A 171 24.82 -3.35 -4.62
C LEU A 171 24.48 -4.64 -3.84
N CYS A 172 23.24 -4.80 -3.39
CA CYS A 172 22.81 -5.95 -2.59
C CYS A 172 21.85 -6.85 -3.38
N TYR A 173 22.27 -8.08 -3.67
CA TYR A 173 21.48 -9.08 -4.41
C TYR A 173 21.04 -10.18 -3.42
N GLU A 174 19.73 -10.44 -3.34
CA GLU A 174 19.08 -11.39 -2.40
C GLU A 174 19.48 -11.19 -0.92
N THR A 175 19.18 -10.03 -0.34
CA THR A 175 19.55 -9.71 1.05
C THR A 175 18.33 -9.42 1.92
N ILE A 176 18.28 -10.00 3.12
CA ILE A 176 17.19 -9.82 4.09
C ILE A 176 17.70 -8.99 5.26
N ASP A 177 17.12 -7.81 5.49
CA ASP A 177 17.45 -6.86 6.56
C ASP A 177 18.93 -6.40 6.56
N ALA A 178 19.23 -5.38 5.75
CA ALA A 178 20.56 -4.81 5.62
C ALA A 178 20.55 -3.30 5.89
N ASN A 179 21.37 -2.90 6.87
CA ASN A 179 21.55 -1.50 7.26
C ASN A 179 22.94 -1.01 6.84
N LYS A 180 23.02 0.11 6.13
CA LYS A 180 24.27 0.83 5.77
C LYS A 180 25.39 -0.05 5.18
N SER A 181 25.02 -1.08 4.42
CA SER A 181 25.99 -2.05 3.86
C SER A 181 26.16 -1.83 2.35
N TYR A 182 27.35 -2.12 1.81
CA TYR A 182 27.74 -1.89 0.42
C TYR A 182 28.37 -3.15 -0.20
N GLN A 183 27.96 -3.55 -1.41
CA GLN A 183 28.40 -4.79 -2.06
C GLN A 183 28.30 -6.02 -1.15
N ALA A 184 27.12 -6.26 -0.57
CA ALA A 184 26.83 -7.42 0.26
C ALA A 184 25.87 -8.36 -0.47
N PHE A 185 26.33 -9.56 -0.82
CA PHE A 185 25.56 -10.51 -1.63
C PHE A 185 25.09 -11.70 -0.79
N PHE A 186 23.84 -12.18 -1.00
CA PHE A 186 23.29 -13.37 -0.35
C PHE A 186 23.40 -13.39 1.18
N SER A 187 23.20 -12.25 1.83
CA SER A 187 23.45 -12.05 3.26
C SER A 187 22.16 -11.77 4.04
N GLN A 188 22.15 -12.05 5.35
CA GLN A 188 20.99 -11.87 6.21
C GLN A 188 21.35 -11.20 7.54
N ASN A 189 20.53 -10.22 7.96
CA ASN A 189 20.65 -9.48 9.22
C ASN A 189 22.04 -8.83 9.40
N ILE A 190 22.43 -7.96 8.47
CA ILE A 190 23.76 -7.33 8.45
C ILE A 190 23.70 -5.82 8.72
N ASP A 191 24.73 -5.30 9.40
CA ASP A 191 24.86 -3.87 9.68
C ASP A 191 26.29 -3.36 9.40
N ASN A 192 26.41 -2.35 8.54
CA ASN A 192 27.66 -1.68 8.20
C ASN A 192 28.75 -2.63 7.65
N CYS A 193 28.37 -3.54 6.74
CA CYS A 193 29.30 -4.47 6.07
C CYS A 193 29.66 -4.00 4.65
N VAL A 194 30.89 -4.28 4.21
CA VAL A 194 31.43 -3.82 2.92
C VAL A 194 32.09 -4.96 2.16
N ASP A 195 31.85 -5.07 0.85
CA ASP A 195 32.51 -6.00 -0.08
C ASP A 195 32.54 -7.45 0.45
N SER A 196 31.35 -8.02 0.72
CA SER A 196 31.24 -9.33 1.39
C SER A 196 30.11 -10.19 0.80
N ALA A 197 30.13 -11.49 1.05
CA ALA A 197 29.09 -12.40 0.60
C ALA A 197 28.79 -13.51 1.62
N PHE A 198 27.54 -14.00 1.60
CA PHE A 198 27.01 -15.13 2.39
C PHE A 198 26.85 -14.91 3.91
N LEU A 199 26.98 -13.67 4.39
CA LEU A 199 27.00 -13.36 5.82
C LEU A 199 25.66 -13.61 6.54
N PHE A 200 25.74 -14.06 7.79
CA PHE A 200 24.59 -14.21 8.69
C PHE A 200 24.88 -13.54 10.05
N GLU A 201 24.02 -12.63 10.50
CA GLU A 201 24.13 -11.91 11.80
C GLU A 201 25.47 -11.17 12.02
N CYS A 202 25.97 -10.51 10.99
CA CYS A 202 27.28 -9.85 11.01
C CYS A 202 27.19 -8.32 11.13
N ARG A 203 28.18 -7.70 11.79
CA ARG A 203 28.27 -6.24 11.94
C ARG A 203 29.70 -5.74 11.73
N GLY A 204 29.87 -4.72 10.89
CA GLY A 204 31.17 -4.07 10.67
C GLY A 204 32.18 -4.91 9.88
N CYS A 205 31.73 -5.89 9.10
CA CYS A 205 32.63 -6.77 8.34
C CYS A 205 33.12 -6.09 7.05
N SER A 206 34.31 -6.48 6.58
CA SER A 206 34.87 -5.98 5.32
C SER A 206 35.70 -7.08 4.66
N ASN A 207 35.49 -7.32 3.35
CA ASN A 207 36.18 -8.35 2.58
C ASN A 207 35.97 -9.77 3.13
N CYS A 208 34.75 -10.11 3.52
CA CYS A 208 34.41 -11.41 4.11
C CYS A 208 33.64 -12.32 3.15
N PHE A 209 33.88 -13.62 3.23
CA PHE A 209 33.14 -14.66 2.52
C PHE A 209 32.87 -15.82 3.48
N GLY A 210 31.62 -16.25 3.60
CA GLY A 210 31.24 -17.40 4.43
C GLY A 210 29.77 -17.43 4.73
#